data_AF-A0A8S1HM91-F1
#
_entry.id   AF-A0A8S1HM91-F1
#
_cell.length_a   1.000
_cell.length_b   1.000
_cell.length_c   1.000
_cell.angle_alpha   90.00
_cell.angle_beta   90.00
_cell.angle_gamma   90.00
#
_symmetry.space_group_name_H-M   'P 1'
#
loop_
_entity.id
_entity.type
_entity.pdbx_description
1 polymer ?
#
loop_
_entity_poly.entity_id
_entity_poly.type
_entity_poly.pdbx_seq_one_letter_code
_entity_poly.pdbx_strand_id
1 'polypeptide(L)'
;MRAAAVVLLAVVAVAFAQDNCYINDSGFTCCNKDLEAAMKGAVGGDDLLGAADAIQKGAEGSLGGKFETVVALDDFAYKSHFKEGKTCKIEKNGQYALAWQP
;
A
#
# COMPACT_ATOMS: atom_id res chain seq x y z
N MET A 1 -38.64 -10.09 45.03
CA MET A 1 -37.51 -9.24 44.56
C MET A 1 -36.27 -10.12 44.65
N ARG A 2 -35.48 -10.46 43.64
CA ARG A 2 -35.08 -9.75 42.41
C ARG A 2 -34.62 -10.80 41.39
N ALA A 3 -35.07 -10.71 40.14
CA ALA A 3 -34.47 -11.45 39.03
C ALA A 3 -33.18 -10.71 38.62
N ALA A 4 -32.03 -11.39 38.68
CA ALA A 4 -30.77 -10.84 38.20
C ALA A 4 -30.70 -11.04 36.68
N ALA A 5 -30.88 -9.97 35.92
CA ALA A 5 -30.66 -9.96 34.48
C ALA A 5 -29.15 -9.96 34.22
N VAL A 6 -28.64 -11.06 33.65
CA VAL A 6 -27.26 -11.14 33.16
C VAL A 6 -27.22 -10.48 31.79
N VAL A 7 -26.72 -9.25 31.73
CA VAL A 7 -26.47 -8.54 30.47
C VAL A 7 -25.18 -9.10 29.88
N LEU A 8 -25.30 -9.99 28.88
CA LEU A 8 -24.19 -10.41 28.04
C LEU A 8 -23.74 -9.21 27.19
N LEU A 9 -22.66 -8.54 27.61
CA LEU A 9 -21.92 -7.60 26.77
C LEU A 9 -21.27 -8.41 25.64
N ALA A 10 -21.90 -8.44 24.47
CA ALA A 10 -21.26 -8.88 23.25
C ALA A 10 -20.17 -7.85 22.91
N VAL A 11 -18.92 -8.16 23.25
CA VAL A 11 -17.76 -7.38 22.83
C VAL A 11 -17.60 -7.62 21.33
N VAL A 12 -18.16 -6.71 20.53
CA VAL A 12 -17.86 -6.66 19.09
C VAL A 12 -16.41 -6.23 18.98
N ALA A 13 -15.52 -7.19 18.66
CA ALA A 13 -14.15 -6.88 18.31
C ALA A 13 -14.18 -6.08 17.00
N VAL A 14 -14.09 -4.75 17.12
CA VAL A 14 -13.90 -3.88 15.97
C VAL A 14 -12.48 -4.15 15.49
N ALA A 15 -12.34 -4.96 14.44
CA ALA A 15 -11.09 -5.12 13.73
C ALA A 15 -10.81 -3.81 12.98
N PHE A 16 -10.19 -2.86 13.67
CA PHE A 16 -9.55 -1.75 12.98
C PHE A 16 -8.45 -2.37 12.12
N ALA A 17 -8.55 -2.23 10.79
CA ALA A 17 -7.42 -2.45 9.91
C ALA A 17 -6.34 -1.44 10.32
N GLN A 18 -5.48 -1.85 11.24
CA GLN A 18 -4.30 -1.07 11.59
C GLN A 18 -3.39 -1.21 10.38
N ASP A 19 -3.33 -0.17 9.55
CA ASP A 19 -2.35 -0.05 8.49
C ASP A 19 -0.97 -0.11 9.17
N ASN A 20 -0.40 -1.30 9.28
CA ASN A 20 0.92 -1.54 9.88
C ASN A 20 1.99 -1.08 8.89
N CYS A 21 1.97 0.21 8.58
CA CYS A 21 2.91 0.86 7.72
C CYS A 21 4.29 0.91 8.36
N TYR A 22 5.30 0.90 7.52
CA TYR A 22 6.70 1.00 7.89
C TYR A 22 7.40 1.96 6.94
N ILE A 23 8.56 2.44 7.37
CA ILE A 23 9.48 3.18 6.51
C ILE A 23 10.44 2.16 5.89
N ASN A 24 10.51 2.12 4.56
CA ASN A 24 11.42 1.24 3.85
C ASN A 24 12.87 1.75 3.90
N ASP A 25 13.79 0.97 3.33
CA ASP A 25 15.23 1.30 3.34
C ASP A 25 15.57 2.62 2.62
N SER A 26 14.69 3.09 1.73
CA SER A 26 14.81 4.37 1.02
C SER A 26 14.16 5.54 1.77
N GLY A 27 13.65 5.34 2.98
CA GLY A 27 13.04 6.40 3.79
C GLY A 27 11.57 6.72 3.44
N PHE A 28 10.90 5.86 2.66
CA PHE A 28 9.52 6.09 2.22
C PHE A 28 8.52 5.12 2.85
N THR A 29 7.29 5.59 3.01
CA THR A 29 6.21 4.80 3.62
C THR A 29 5.73 3.70 2.69
N CYS A 30 5.67 2.47 3.21
CA CYS A 30 4.98 1.34 2.61
C CYS A 30 4.16 0.61 3.68
N CYS A 31 3.04 0.04 3.27
CA CYS A 31 2.13 -0.66 4.18
C CYS A 31 1.89 -2.13 3.76
N ASN A 32 2.55 -2.58 2.69
CA ASN A 32 2.53 -3.96 2.22
C ASN A 32 3.88 -4.36 1.60
N LYS A 33 4.47 -5.45 2.09
CA LYS A 33 5.79 -5.95 1.68
C LYS A 33 5.79 -6.57 0.28
N ASP A 34 4.71 -7.21 -0.11
CA ASP A 34 4.57 -7.78 -1.45
C ASP A 34 4.45 -6.68 -2.51
N LEU A 35 3.73 -5.59 -2.19
CA LEU A 35 3.67 -4.41 -3.04
C LEU A 35 5.05 -3.76 -3.20
N GLU A 36 5.79 -3.59 -2.09
CA GLU A 36 7.15 -3.06 -2.13
C GLU A 36 8.07 -3.91 -3.04
N ALA A 37 7.99 -5.23 -2.91
CA ALA A 37 8.77 -6.16 -3.73
C ALA A 37 8.38 -6.09 -5.21
N ALA A 38 7.08 -6.06 -5.53
CA ALA A 38 6.57 -5.91 -6.89
C ALA A 38 7.06 -4.60 -7.53
N MET A 39 7.00 -3.50 -6.78
CA MET A 39 7.49 -2.20 -7.25
C MET A 39 9.01 -2.23 -7.48
N LYS A 40 9.80 -2.76 -6.53
CA LYS A 40 11.26 -2.87 -6.68
C LYS A 40 11.65 -3.76 -7.86
N GLY A 41 10.86 -4.76 -8.22
CA GLY A 41 11.07 -5.60 -9.40
C GLY A 41 10.79 -4.87 -10.71
N ALA A 42 9.77 -4.01 -10.74
CA ALA A 42 9.30 -3.31 -11.94
C ALA A 42 10.02 -1.99 -12.23
N VAL A 43 10.48 -1.26 -11.21
CA VAL A 43 11.21 -0.01 -11.40
C VAL A 43 12.61 -0.28 -11.97
N GLY A 44 12.93 0.35 -13.10
CA GLY A 44 14.25 0.29 -13.72
C GLY A 44 14.18 0.46 -15.24
N GLY A 45 14.99 1.38 -15.79
CA GLY A 45 15.06 1.70 -17.22
C GLY A 45 14.54 3.09 -17.55
N ASP A 46 14.71 3.54 -18.79
CA ASP A 46 14.38 4.92 -19.19
C ASP A 46 12.88 5.14 -19.50
N ASP A 47 12.08 4.06 -19.51
CA ASP A 47 10.65 4.09 -19.81
C ASP A 47 9.81 4.12 -18.52
N LEU A 48 9.45 5.33 -18.09
CA LEU A 48 8.61 5.55 -16.91
C LEU A 48 7.21 4.96 -17.06
N LEU A 49 6.63 5.00 -18.28
CA LEU A 49 5.30 4.48 -18.52
C LEU A 49 5.31 2.95 -18.50
N GLY A 50 6.32 2.33 -19.10
CA GLY A 50 6.53 0.88 -19.01
C GLY A 50 6.70 0.41 -17.57
N ALA A 51 7.46 1.14 -16.76
CA ALA A 51 7.61 0.85 -15.33
C ALA A 51 6.28 1.00 -14.58
N ALA A 52 5.53 2.07 -14.83
CA ALA A 52 4.20 2.29 -14.25
C ALA A 52 3.25 1.12 -14.58
N ASP A 53 3.13 0.75 -15.85
CA ASP A 53 2.31 -0.38 -16.31
C ASP A 53 2.69 -1.70 -15.64
N ALA A 54 3.99 -1.96 -15.50
CA ALA A 54 4.49 -3.17 -14.87
C ALA A 54 4.16 -3.21 -13.36
N ILE A 55 4.30 -2.08 -12.66
CA ILE A 55 3.90 -1.95 -11.25
C ILE A 55 2.41 -2.21 -11.08
N GLN A 56 1.57 -1.56 -11.89
CA GLN A 56 0.12 -1.70 -11.79
C GLN A 56 -0.29 -3.15 -12.02
N LYS A 57 0.14 -3.77 -13.12
CA LYS A 57 -0.19 -5.17 -13.44
C LYS A 57 0.29 -6.14 -12.36
N GLY A 58 1.50 -5.91 -11.81
CA GLY A 58 2.04 -6.71 -10.71
C GLY A 58 1.19 -6.59 -9.44
N ALA A 59 0.85 -5.36 -9.03
CA ALA A 59 0.04 -5.11 -7.85
C ALA A 59 -1.38 -5.69 -7.98
N GLU A 60 -2.04 -5.48 -9.13
CA GLU A 60 -3.38 -6.03 -9.42
C GLU A 60 -3.36 -7.57 -9.45
N GLY A 61 -2.31 -8.16 -10.01
CA GLY A 61 -2.14 -9.61 -10.07
C GLY A 61 -1.87 -10.27 -8.70
N SER A 62 -1.08 -9.63 -7.84
CA SER A 62 -0.67 -10.19 -6.55
C SER A 62 -1.66 -9.88 -5.42
N LEU A 63 -2.26 -8.69 -5.42
CA LEU A 63 -3.08 -8.19 -4.31
C LEU A 63 -4.56 -8.07 -4.66
N GLY A 64 -4.91 -8.20 -5.94
CA GLY A 64 -6.28 -8.07 -6.43
C GLY A 64 -6.82 -6.64 -6.41
N GLY A 65 -7.93 -6.44 -7.12
CA GLY A 65 -8.55 -5.12 -7.31
C GLY A 65 -7.74 -4.23 -8.27
N LYS A 66 -8.09 -2.94 -8.33
CA LYS A 66 -7.43 -1.95 -9.20
C LYS A 66 -6.34 -1.22 -8.44
N PHE A 67 -5.28 -0.85 -9.13
CA PHE A 67 -4.20 -0.04 -8.58
C PHE A 67 -3.93 1.19 -9.44
N GLU A 68 -3.53 2.26 -8.78
CA GLU A 68 -3.01 3.47 -9.40
C GLU A 68 -1.51 3.55 -9.07
N THR A 69 -0.74 4.13 -9.99
CA THR A 69 0.71 4.20 -9.89
C THR A 69 1.26 5.47 -10.52
N VAL A 70 2.34 5.98 -9.96
CA VAL A 70 3.11 7.12 -10.46
C VAL A 70 4.57 6.72 -10.44
N VAL A 71 5.27 6.95 -11.54
CA VAL A 71 6.73 6.80 -11.64
C VAL A 71 7.33 8.12 -12.11
N ALA A 72 8.41 8.55 -11.47
CA ALA A 72 9.05 9.84 -11.69
C ALA A 72 10.58 9.72 -11.64
N LEU A 73 11.26 10.69 -12.30
CA LEU A 73 12.71 10.82 -12.30
C LEU A 73 13.27 11.54 -11.06
N ASP A 74 12.40 12.17 -10.28
CA ASP A 74 12.76 12.91 -9.07
C ASP A 74 11.69 12.68 -8.00
N ASP A 75 12.05 13.00 -6.76
CA ASP A 75 11.15 12.83 -5.64
C ASP A 75 9.91 13.73 -5.73
N PHE A 76 8.79 13.24 -5.22
CA PHE A 76 7.51 13.94 -5.21
C PHE A 76 6.73 13.73 -3.90
N ALA A 77 6.08 14.79 -3.42
CA ALA A 77 5.14 14.69 -2.32
C ALA A 77 3.80 14.11 -2.79
N TYR A 78 3.13 13.33 -1.94
CA TYR A 78 1.84 12.72 -2.25
C TYR A 78 0.94 12.65 -1.03
N LYS A 79 -0.37 12.59 -1.27
CA LYS A 79 -1.40 12.26 -0.29
C LYS A 79 -2.52 11.55 -1.02
N SER A 80 -2.75 10.28 -0.70
CA SER A 80 -3.82 9.49 -1.31
C SER A 80 -4.70 8.84 -0.25
N HIS A 81 -5.95 8.62 -0.62
CA HIS A 81 -6.77 7.63 0.06
C HIS A 81 -6.43 6.26 -0.52
N PHE A 82 -6.29 5.26 0.35
CA PHE A 82 -5.99 3.91 -0.07
C PHE A 82 -6.73 2.90 0.80
N LYS A 83 -6.97 1.70 0.25
CA LYS A 83 -7.57 0.59 0.99
C LYS A 83 -6.54 -0.15 1.80
N GLU A 84 -6.76 -0.26 3.12
CA GLU A 84 -6.20 -1.27 4.02
C GLU A 84 -4.78 -1.75 3.66
N GLY A 85 -3.77 -0.93 3.97
CA GLY A 85 -2.36 -1.25 3.79
C GLY A 85 -1.85 -1.34 2.35
N LYS A 86 -2.70 -1.13 1.34
CA LYS A 86 -2.32 -1.25 -0.08
C LYS A 86 -1.80 0.08 -0.63
N THR A 87 -0.70 0.54 -0.05
CA THR A 87 0.05 1.69 -0.52
C THR A 87 1.55 1.48 -0.28
N CYS A 88 2.38 1.95 -1.20
CA CYS A 88 3.82 1.94 -1.03
C CYS A 88 4.48 2.97 -1.94
N LYS A 89 5.45 3.71 -1.38
CA LYS A 89 6.38 4.52 -2.15
C LYS A 89 7.78 3.95 -2.02
N ILE A 90 8.50 3.85 -3.13
CA ILE A 90 9.89 3.39 -3.18
C ILE A 90 10.77 4.37 -3.95
N GLU A 91 12.07 4.25 -3.73
CA GLU A 91 13.10 4.75 -4.63
C GLU A 91 13.96 3.58 -5.09
N LYS A 92 14.40 3.63 -6.35
CA LYS A 92 15.38 2.69 -6.90
C LYS A 92 16.17 3.38 -8.01
N ASN A 93 17.49 3.47 -7.83
CA ASN A 93 18.43 4.02 -8.80
C ASN A 93 18.07 5.45 -9.25
N GLY A 94 17.61 6.29 -8.32
CA GLY A 94 17.19 7.66 -8.58
C GLY A 94 15.79 7.80 -9.20
N GLN A 95 15.07 6.69 -9.44
CA GLN A 95 13.67 6.73 -9.83
C GLN A 95 12.76 6.52 -8.63
N TYR A 96 11.65 7.25 -8.62
CA TYR A 96 10.70 7.24 -7.53
C TYR A 96 9.38 6.68 -8.04
N ALA A 97 8.78 5.77 -7.28
CA ALA A 97 7.49 5.20 -7.63
C ALA A 97 6.56 5.18 -6.42
N LEU A 98 5.28 5.46 -6.66
CA LEU A 98 4.20 5.33 -5.70
C LEU A 98 3.13 4.44 -6.32
N ALA A 99 2.63 3.46 -5.58
CA ALA A 99 1.45 2.69 -5.97
C ALA A 99 0.46 2.61 -4.81
N TRP A 100 -0.83 2.71 -5.11
CA TRP A 100 -1.89 2.56 -4.13
C TRP A 100 -3.15 1.97 -4.75
N GLN A 101 -3.94 1.30 -3.93
CA GLN A 101 -5.29 0.87 -4.30
C GLN A 101 -6.31 1.88 -3.76
N PRO A 102 -7.05 2.61 -4.62
CA PRO A 102 -8.15 3.47 -4.19
C PRO A 102 -9.34 2.68 -3.63
#